data_AF-A0AAX4KB61-F1
#
_entry.id   AF-A0AAX4KB61-F1
#
_cell.length_a   1.000
_cell.length_b   1.000
_cell.length_c   1.000
_cell.angle_alpha   90.00
_cell.angle_beta   90.00
_cell.angle_gamma   90.00
#
_symmetry.space_group_name_H-M   'P 1'
#
loop_
_entity.id
_entity.type
_entity.pdbx_description
1 polymer ?
#
loop_
_entity_poly.entity_id
_entity_poly.type
_entity_poly.pdbx_seq_one_letter_code
_entity_poly.pdbx_strand_id
1 'polypeptide(L)'
;MASKSQAPAELDTLELSDRSKDTYLPTTDVNGQDTAQLPQTDYRYDEEAAANGRYRKYPNGVVGLAKRGMDVLVEHGVEERGIEPRPEDDRDTLTIWSYLPQTTLWAAFNFNILSFSEGVIGPALFGLNWRASAACIVLFTLASGIPVAYCATNGPKTGMRQMVQARYGLGYFPAMIFGLINCATMIGFMSLTAILAGQCLSLASNSTMSYNVGIVIAALIALILSFVGLKALHIVSLTAFPIMIVVFIALTGISGSKLHLAVAQAAYDATGVSASGVLGYGASLIGFTITYSALASDFTTSLPAHTPRLPLFLCVYLGLTIPIISITLLGAACQLASYSIVSWAEASEVGVPNLIFEITGSGGGARFVMVLFCLSVVANTAPTIYSAGLSGQVAIPFLVKVPRYFLAVIVTAIYLPIAIVGASSFYVALENFSAVLSYWTALYIPPTLIEPMLFRNPVGRKTYPVEIWNKIGKLPIGLACICSSICGIPIIAASMSQSWWVGWIARKITAGSGDVAFELGATVVALVYLPVRYLERKYTGR
;
A
#
# COMPACT_ATOMS: atom_id res chain seq x y z
N MET A 1 -59.11 -16.27 -55.43
CA MET A 1 -60.34 -16.82 -54.80
C MET A 1 -60.00 -17.13 -53.35
N ALA A 2 -60.30 -16.21 -52.44
CA ALA A 2 -61.46 -16.28 -51.53
C ALA A 2 -61.32 -17.46 -50.55
N SER A 3 -60.77 -17.25 -49.35
CA SER A 3 -61.44 -16.69 -48.15
C SER A 3 -62.65 -17.50 -47.69
N LYS A 4 -62.51 -18.11 -46.51
CA LYS A 4 -63.48 -18.46 -45.44
C LYS A 4 -62.69 -19.32 -44.43
N SER A 5 -62.76 -19.22 -43.11
CA SER A 5 -63.72 -18.59 -42.19
C SER A 5 -63.15 -18.64 -40.75
N GLN A 6 -63.45 -17.60 -39.97
CA GLN A 6 -63.70 -17.57 -38.50
C GLN A 6 -62.61 -17.91 -37.46
N ALA A 7 -62.29 -16.89 -36.65
CA ALA A 7 -61.78 -16.94 -35.26
C ALA A 7 -62.96 -17.09 -34.25
N PRO A 8 -62.81 -17.03 -32.90
CA PRO A 8 -61.60 -16.97 -32.03
C PRO A 8 -61.68 -17.92 -30.78
N ALA A 9 -60.59 -18.10 -30.02
CA ALA A 9 -60.62 -18.34 -28.56
C ALA A 9 -59.20 -18.26 -27.94
N GLU A 10 -59.16 -17.70 -26.73
CA GLU A 10 -58.02 -17.37 -25.89
C GLU A 10 -57.08 -18.56 -25.57
N LEU A 11 -55.78 -18.27 -25.47
CA LEU A 11 -54.82 -19.07 -24.72
C LEU A 11 -53.78 -18.11 -24.10
N ASP A 12 -54.26 -17.43 -23.05
CA ASP A 12 -53.42 -17.02 -21.93
C ASP A 12 -52.76 -18.26 -21.30
N THR A 13 -51.62 -18.04 -20.64
CA THR A 13 -50.82 -18.99 -19.82
C THR A 13 -49.78 -19.85 -20.54
N LEU A 14 -48.67 -19.22 -20.95
CA LEU A 14 -47.35 -19.86 -20.89
C LEU A 14 -46.73 -19.51 -19.53
N GLU A 15 -47.01 -20.32 -18.52
CA GLU A 15 -46.30 -20.27 -17.24
C GLU A 15 -44.81 -20.61 -17.46
N LEU A 16 -43.97 -19.59 -17.39
CA LEU A 16 -42.54 -19.74 -17.17
C LEU A 16 -42.35 -20.35 -15.78
N SER A 17 -41.87 -21.60 -15.71
CA SER A 17 -41.58 -22.27 -14.45
C SER A 17 -40.66 -21.41 -13.58
N ASP A 18 -41.19 -20.95 -12.47
CA ASP A 18 -40.52 -20.18 -11.45
C ASP A 18 -39.47 -21.05 -10.73
N ARG A 19 -38.23 -21.06 -11.24
CA ARG A 19 -37.07 -21.72 -10.60
C ARG A 19 -36.57 -20.97 -9.35
N SER A 20 -37.40 -20.17 -8.70
CA SER A 20 -37.10 -19.53 -7.40
C SER A 20 -37.49 -20.37 -6.18
N LYS A 21 -38.04 -21.58 -6.37
CA LYS A 21 -38.55 -22.44 -5.28
C LYS A 21 -37.83 -23.77 -5.03
N ASP A 22 -36.60 -23.93 -5.51
CA ASP A 22 -35.73 -25.02 -5.02
C ASP A 22 -35.16 -24.65 -3.65
N THR A 23 -36.02 -24.74 -2.64
CA THR A 23 -35.66 -24.72 -1.22
C THR A 23 -34.75 -25.91 -0.95
N TYR A 24 -33.45 -25.66 -0.80
CA TYR A 24 -32.50 -26.67 -0.34
C TYR A 24 -32.86 -27.08 1.10
N LEU A 25 -33.41 -28.28 1.26
CA LEU A 25 -33.49 -28.94 2.55
C LEU A 25 -32.06 -29.39 2.95
N PRO A 26 -31.53 -28.96 4.11
CA PRO A 26 -30.24 -29.43 4.58
C PRO A 26 -30.33 -30.91 4.96
N THR A 27 -29.41 -31.73 4.45
CA THR A 27 -29.27 -33.12 4.87
C THR A 27 -28.35 -33.17 6.07
N THR A 28 -28.95 -33.19 7.27
CA THR A 28 -28.25 -33.34 8.54
C THR A 28 -27.98 -34.81 8.84
N ASP A 29 -26.81 -35.12 9.39
CA ASP A 29 -26.56 -36.43 9.99
C ASP A 29 -27.34 -36.60 11.31
N VAL A 30 -27.20 -37.77 11.94
CA VAL A 30 -27.91 -38.15 13.18
C VAL A 30 -27.56 -37.23 14.38
N ASN A 31 -26.55 -36.35 14.23
CA ASN A 31 -26.11 -35.37 15.22
C ASN A 31 -26.40 -33.91 14.81
N GLY A 32 -27.10 -33.67 13.69
CA GLY A 32 -27.49 -32.33 13.27
C GLY A 32 -26.41 -31.52 12.56
N GLN A 33 -25.31 -32.14 12.09
CA GLN A 33 -24.25 -31.44 11.34
C GLN A 33 -24.43 -31.57 9.83
N ASP A 34 -24.18 -30.46 9.12
CA ASP A 34 -24.29 -30.34 7.65
C ASP A 34 -23.08 -30.99 6.97
N THR A 35 -23.32 -32.12 6.28
CA THR A 35 -22.26 -33.02 5.75
C THR A 35 -21.50 -32.47 4.53
N ALA A 36 -21.91 -31.33 3.99
CA ALA A 36 -21.24 -30.68 2.85
C ALA A 36 -20.11 -29.71 3.22
N GLN A 37 -19.86 -29.48 4.51
CA GLN A 37 -18.74 -28.65 4.96
C GLN A 37 -17.47 -29.49 5.12
N LEU A 38 -16.50 -29.27 4.22
CA LEU A 38 -15.11 -29.68 4.47
C LEU A 38 -14.70 -29.16 5.87
N PRO A 39 -13.99 -29.96 6.70
CA PRO A 39 -13.62 -29.53 8.02
C PRO A 39 -12.74 -28.27 7.92
N GLN A 40 -13.32 -27.12 8.27
CA GLN A 40 -12.56 -25.90 8.50
C GLN A 40 -11.72 -26.15 9.75
N THR A 41 -10.45 -26.51 9.57
CA THR A 41 -9.47 -26.41 10.64
C THR A 41 -9.10 -24.94 10.82
N ASP A 42 -10.07 -24.12 11.19
CA ASP A 42 -9.85 -22.73 11.60
C ASP A 42 -9.23 -22.81 12.99
N TYR A 43 -7.93 -22.56 13.07
CA TYR A 43 -7.28 -22.35 14.34
C TYR A 43 -7.67 -20.94 14.80
N ARG A 44 -8.70 -20.86 15.64
CA ARG A 44 -9.12 -19.63 16.33
C ARG A 44 -8.84 -19.83 17.81
N TYR A 45 -8.12 -18.92 18.46
CA TYR A 45 -7.98 -18.95 19.91
C TYR A 45 -9.37 -18.97 20.57
N ASP A 46 -9.62 -20.00 21.38
CA ASP A 46 -10.92 -20.24 22.00
C ASP A 46 -10.85 -19.70 23.44
N GLU A 47 -11.27 -18.44 23.60
CA GLU A 47 -11.26 -17.74 24.89
C GLU A 47 -12.10 -18.48 25.94
N GLU A 48 -13.19 -19.14 25.56
CA GLU A 48 -14.02 -19.93 26.47
C GLU A 48 -13.30 -21.21 26.91
N ALA A 49 -12.60 -21.90 26.01
CA ALA A 49 -11.82 -23.08 26.38
C ALA A 49 -10.64 -22.73 27.32
N ALA A 50 -9.98 -21.59 27.08
CA ALA A 50 -8.91 -21.07 27.93
C ALA A 50 -9.44 -20.64 29.31
N ALA A 51 -10.54 -19.88 29.36
CA ALA A 51 -11.17 -19.44 30.60
C ALA A 51 -11.71 -20.61 31.45
N ASN A 52 -12.14 -21.69 30.81
CA ASN A 52 -12.65 -22.90 31.48
C ASN A 52 -11.54 -23.91 31.85
N GLY A 53 -10.26 -23.58 31.68
CA GLY A 53 -9.14 -24.47 32.01
C GLY A 53 -9.09 -25.76 31.20
N ARG A 54 -9.75 -25.81 30.03
CA ARG A 54 -9.72 -26.98 29.14
C ARG A 54 -8.40 -26.98 28.38
N TYR A 55 -7.45 -27.82 28.82
CA TYR A 55 -6.19 -28.01 28.10
C TYR A 55 -6.46 -28.47 26.66
N ARG A 56 -6.15 -27.58 25.69
CA ARG A 56 -6.21 -27.89 24.25
C ARG A 56 -5.29 -29.09 23.98
N LYS A 57 -5.82 -30.17 23.40
CA LYS A 57 -5.00 -31.29 22.93
C LYS A 57 -4.25 -30.84 21.68
N TYR A 58 -2.96 -30.57 21.81
CA TYR A 58 -2.08 -30.25 20.69
C TYR A 58 -1.63 -31.54 19.98
N PRO A 59 -1.61 -31.58 18.64
CA PRO A 59 -1.00 -32.69 17.91
C PRO A 59 0.49 -32.80 18.23
N ASN A 60 1.06 -34.00 18.27
CA ASN A 60 2.49 -34.19 18.52
C ASN A 60 3.35 -33.66 17.35
N GLY A 61 4.55 -33.17 17.63
CA GLY A 61 5.52 -32.69 16.63
C GLY A 61 5.56 -31.16 16.45
N VAL A 62 6.19 -30.71 15.36
CA VAL A 62 6.44 -29.28 15.06
C VAL A 62 5.14 -28.47 15.00
N VAL A 63 4.06 -29.07 14.50
CA VAL A 63 2.73 -28.44 14.42
C VAL A 63 2.14 -28.18 15.81
N GLY A 64 2.34 -29.08 16.77
CA GLY A 64 1.91 -28.88 18.16
C GLY A 64 2.72 -27.82 18.89
N LEU A 65 4.03 -27.80 18.65
CA LEU A 65 4.92 -26.78 19.20
C LEU A 65 4.54 -25.38 18.69
N ALA A 66 4.27 -25.26 17.37
CA ALA A 66 3.84 -24.01 16.76
C ALA A 66 2.50 -23.52 17.33
N LYS A 67 1.51 -24.41 17.51
CA LYS A 67 0.22 -24.07 18.12
C LYS A 67 0.35 -23.65 19.58
N ARG A 68 1.16 -24.35 20.39
CA ARG A 68 1.44 -23.93 21.78
C ARG A 68 2.11 -22.56 21.85
N GLY A 69 3.08 -22.31 20.97
CA GLY A 69 3.70 -21.00 20.84
C GLY A 69 2.69 -19.93 20.45
N MET A 70 1.77 -20.24 19.52
CA MET A 70 0.70 -19.34 19.11
C MET A 70 -0.26 -19.01 20.26
N ASP A 71 -0.71 -20.00 21.04
CA ASP A 71 -1.61 -19.75 22.17
C ASP A 71 -0.95 -18.85 23.22
N VAL A 72 0.35 -19.04 23.52
CA VAL A 72 1.11 -18.14 24.41
C VAL A 72 1.20 -16.73 23.81
N LEU A 73 1.51 -16.61 22.51
CA LEU A 73 1.64 -15.32 21.84
C LEU A 73 0.30 -14.56 21.77
N VAL A 74 -0.80 -15.25 21.50
CA VAL A 74 -2.15 -14.67 21.47
C VAL A 74 -2.59 -14.23 22.86
N GLU A 75 -2.33 -15.03 23.89
CA GLU A 75 -2.55 -14.67 25.30
C GLU A 75 -1.77 -13.39 25.69
N HIS A 76 -0.61 -13.16 25.06
CA HIS A 76 0.21 -11.96 25.23
C HIS A 76 -0.06 -10.86 24.17
N GLY A 77 -1.17 -10.93 23.43
CA GLY A 77 -1.68 -9.85 22.59
C GLY A 77 -1.26 -9.86 21.11
N VAL A 78 -0.71 -10.96 20.59
CA VAL A 78 -0.42 -11.12 19.16
C VAL A 78 -1.70 -11.35 18.37
N GLU A 79 -1.91 -10.54 17.33
CA GLU A 79 -3.12 -10.61 16.49
C GLU A 79 -3.03 -11.79 15.50
N GLU A 80 -3.96 -12.73 15.65
CA GLU A 80 -4.07 -13.95 14.85
C GLU A 80 -4.74 -13.76 13.49
N ARG A 81 -5.64 -12.78 13.37
CA ARG A 81 -6.50 -12.62 12.19
C ARG A 81 -5.69 -12.22 10.95
N GLY A 82 -5.75 -13.07 9.93
CA GLY A 82 -5.19 -12.80 8.61
C GLY A 82 -6.12 -11.95 7.74
N ILE A 83 -6.30 -12.38 6.49
CA ILE A 83 -7.15 -11.70 5.50
C ILE A 83 -8.66 -11.89 5.69
N GLU A 84 -9.06 -12.64 6.72
CA GLU A 84 -10.47 -12.87 7.01
C GLU A 84 -11.22 -11.56 7.31
N PRO A 85 -12.43 -11.38 6.76
CA PRO A 85 -13.26 -10.22 7.05
C PRO A 85 -13.53 -10.08 8.55
N ARG A 86 -13.39 -8.85 9.06
CA ARG A 86 -13.64 -8.56 10.47
C ARG A 86 -15.15 -8.55 10.76
N PRO A 87 -15.65 -9.39 11.69
CA PRO A 87 -17.03 -9.36 12.17
C PRO A 87 -17.39 -7.98 12.71
N GLU A 88 -18.69 -7.65 12.77
CA GLU A 88 -19.13 -6.35 13.29
C GLU A 88 -18.91 -6.22 14.80
N ASP A 89 -19.09 -7.30 15.55
CA ASP A 89 -18.92 -7.33 17.01
C ASP A 89 -17.46 -7.13 17.45
N ASP A 90 -16.51 -7.41 16.55
CA ASP A 90 -15.08 -7.24 16.80
C ASP A 90 -14.56 -5.84 16.43
N ARG A 91 -15.45 -4.91 16.03
CA ARG A 91 -15.08 -3.55 15.61
C ARG A 91 -15.15 -2.57 16.77
N ASP A 92 -14.29 -1.57 16.71
CA ASP A 92 -14.16 -0.56 17.76
C ASP A 92 -15.43 0.30 17.85
N THR A 93 -15.78 0.83 19.01
CA THR A 93 -16.87 1.80 19.11
C THR A 93 -16.46 3.12 18.45
N LEU A 94 -17.34 3.68 17.61
CA LEU A 94 -17.04 4.96 16.94
C LEU A 94 -17.11 6.11 17.96
N THR A 95 -16.00 6.81 18.11
CA THR A 95 -15.90 8.06 18.88
C THR A 95 -15.21 9.11 18.02
N ILE A 96 -15.23 10.38 18.45
CA ILE A 96 -14.44 11.43 17.78
C ILE A 96 -12.94 11.11 17.77
N TRP A 97 -12.46 10.35 18.76
CA TRP A 97 -11.07 9.93 18.89
C TRP A 97 -10.69 8.78 17.96
N SER A 98 -11.65 8.07 17.37
CA SER A 98 -11.38 6.94 16.46
C SER A 98 -10.67 7.37 15.16
N TYR A 99 -10.73 8.65 14.79
CA TYR A 99 -10.07 9.17 13.58
C TYR A 99 -8.60 9.54 13.80
N LEU A 100 -8.22 9.90 15.04
CA LEU A 100 -6.87 10.35 15.36
C LEU A 100 -5.81 9.27 15.11
N PRO A 101 -6.00 8.00 15.52
CA PRO A 101 -5.08 6.91 15.17
C PRO A 101 -4.91 6.71 13.67
N GLN A 102 -5.95 6.99 12.88
CA GLN A 102 -5.86 6.88 11.42
C GLN A 102 -5.02 7.99 10.83
N THR A 103 -5.30 9.26 11.17
CA THR A 103 -4.52 10.40 10.69
C THR A 103 -3.04 10.28 11.10
N THR A 104 -2.79 9.93 12.36
CA THR A 104 -1.42 9.80 12.90
C THR A 104 -0.67 8.62 12.33
N LEU A 105 -1.33 7.51 11.99
CA LEU A 105 -0.71 6.39 11.28
C LEU A 105 -0.21 6.81 9.90
N TRP A 106 -1.08 7.39 9.06
CA TRP A 106 -0.69 7.86 7.72
C TRP A 106 0.39 8.92 7.78
N ALA A 107 0.34 9.77 8.80
CA ALA A 107 1.35 10.78 8.99
C ALA A 107 2.68 10.18 9.47
N ALA A 108 2.66 9.18 10.36
CA ALA A 108 3.85 8.47 10.82
C ALA A 108 4.58 7.76 9.67
N PHE A 109 3.85 7.18 8.71
CA PHE A 109 4.46 6.52 7.54
C PHE A 109 5.28 7.48 6.68
N ASN A 110 4.87 8.75 6.64
CA ASN A 110 5.39 9.72 5.66
C ASN A 110 6.19 10.88 6.28
N PHE A 111 6.13 11.09 7.60
CA PHE A 111 7.15 11.84 8.33
C PHE A 111 8.41 10.98 8.50
N ASN A 112 9.00 10.62 7.36
CA ASN A 112 10.10 9.67 7.24
C ASN A 112 11.18 10.19 6.29
N ILE A 113 12.42 9.74 6.51
CA ILE A 113 13.58 10.07 5.67
C ILE A 113 13.43 9.61 4.21
N LEU A 114 12.62 8.59 3.94
CA LEU A 114 12.31 8.18 2.58
C LEU A 114 11.55 9.26 1.80
N SER A 115 10.57 9.94 2.41
CA SER A 115 9.86 11.06 1.78
C SER A 115 10.78 12.26 1.52
N PHE A 116 11.79 12.46 2.37
CA PHE A 116 12.83 13.48 2.13
C PHE A 116 13.68 13.07 0.92
N SER A 117 14.01 11.78 0.80
CA SER A 117 14.78 11.22 -0.31
C SER A 117 14.06 11.37 -1.65
N GLU A 118 12.74 11.16 -1.68
CA GLU A 118 11.91 11.44 -2.85
C GLU A 118 12.00 12.93 -3.26
N GLY A 119 12.18 13.84 -2.30
CA GLY A 119 12.38 15.26 -2.58
C GLY A 119 13.73 15.57 -3.21
N VAL A 120 14.77 14.88 -2.76
CA VAL A 120 16.14 15.05 -3.26
C VAL A 120 16.26 14.65 -4.74
N ILE A 121 15.57 13.59 -5.18
CA ILE A 121 15.70 13.10 -6.56
C ILE A 121 15.11 14.06 -7.61
N GLY A 122 14.14 14.90 -7.25
CA GLY A 122 13.58 15.89 -8.19
C GLY A 122 14.65 16.82 -8.79
N PRO A 123 15.40 17.56 -7.96
CA PRO A 123 16.53 18.34 -8.44
C PRO A 123 17.74 17.50 -8.87
N ALA A 124 18.06 16.41 -8.17
CA ALA A 124 19.30 15.65 -8.40
C ALA A 124 19.28 14.79 -9.68
N LEU A 125 18.16 14.14 -9.97
CA LEU A 125 18.03 13.20 -11.10
C LEU A 125 17.24 13.81 -12.25
N PHE A 126 16.17 14.54 -11.95
CA PHE A 126 15.28 15.12 -12.97
C PHE A 126 15.61 16.56 -13.34
N GLY A 127 16.66 17.14 -12.76
CA GLY A 127 17.17 18.48 -13.10
C GLY A 127 16.15 19.59 -12.83
N LEU A 128 15.24 19.40 -11.87
CA LEU A 128 14.18 20.36 -11.60
C LEU A 128 14.65 21.47 -10.67
N ASN A 129 14.41 22.73 -11.06
CA ASN A 129 14.57 23.86 -10.17
C ASN A 129 13.50 23.88 -9.07
N TRP A 130 13.60 24.82 -8.12
CA TRP A 130 12.65 24.92 -6.99
C TRP A 130 11.19 25.00 -7.42
N ARG A 131 10.87 25.86 -8.40
CA ARG A 131 9.48 26.09 -8.84
C ARG A 131 8.88 24.84 -9.47
N ALA A 132 9.64 24.18 -10.34
CA ALA A 132 9.20 22.95 -10.99
C ALA A 132 9.06 21.80 -9.98
N SER A 133 10.04 21.63 -9.10
CA SER A 133 10.01 20.61 -8.04
C SER A 133 8.79 20.81 -7.13
N ALA A 134 8.57 22.02 -6.61
CA ALA A 134 7.47 22.30 -5.70
C ALA A 134 6.10 22.11 -6.37
N ALA A 135 5.95 22.54 -7.62
CA ALA A 135 4.72 22.34 -8.38
C ALA A 135 4.44 20.84 -8.59
N CYS A 136 5.44 20.05 -8.99
CA CYS A 136 5.28 18.60 -9.17
C CYS A 136 4.89 17.93 -7.86
N ILE A 137 5.63 18.20 -6.77
CA ILE A 137 5.39 17.61 -5.44
C ILE A 137 3.96 17.87 -5.01
N VAL A 138 3.50 19.12 -5.07
CA VAL A 138 2.15 19.48 -4.61
C VAL A 138 1.08 18.86 -5.51
N LEU A 139 1.17 19.05 -6.83
CA LEU A 139 0.09 18.67 -7.74
C LEU A 139 -0.06 17.15 -7.87
N PHE A 140 1.04 16.42 -8.11
CA PHE A 140 0.99 14.98 -8.30
C PHE A 140 0.67 14.23 -7.00
N THR A 141 1.17 14.70 -5.85
CA THR A 141 0.86 14.07 -4.55
C THR A 141 -0.60 14.28 -4.17
N LEU A 142 -1.15 15.49 -4.34
CA LEU A 142 -2.57 15.75 -4.08
C LEU A 142 -3.46 14.88 -4.96
N ALA A 143 -3.20 14.84 -6.28
CA ALA A 143 -3.98 14.01 -7.20
C ALA A 143 -3.89 12.52 -6.83
N SER A 144 -2.68 12.02 -6.56
CA SER A 144 -2.42 10.60 -6.26
C SER A 144 -2.90 10.16 -4.88
N GLY A 145 -3.09 11.10 -3.94
CA GLY A 145 -3.65 10.81 -2.62
C GLY A 145 -5.16 10.52 -2.63
N ILE A 146 -5.89 10.99 -3.66
CA ILE A 146 -7.36 10.85 -3.73
C ILE A 146 -7.78 9.38 -3.79
N PRO A 147 -7.24 8.53 -4.68
CA PRO A 147 -7.58 7.11 -4.72
C PRO A 147 -7.28 6.38 -3.41
N VAL A 148 -6.18 6.74 -2.73
CA VAL A 148 -5.78 6.14 -1.45
C VAL A 148 -6.83 6.41 -0.38
N ALA A 149 -7.17 7.69 -0.19
CA ALA A 149 -8.15 8.09 0.80
C ALA A 149 -9.54 7.53 0.49
N TYR A 150 -9.95 7.48 -0.78
CA TYR A 150 -11.21 6.86 -1.18
C TYR A 150 -11.23 5.37 -0.84
N CYS A 151 -10.18 4.62 -1.19
CA CYS A 151 -10.08 3.20 -0.87
C CYS A 151 -10.17 2.95 0.64
N ALA A 152 -9.49 3.75 1.47
CA ALA A 152 -9.54 3.62 2.92
C ALA A 152 -10.97 3.71 3.49
N THR A 153 -11.87 4.47 2.84
CA THR A 153 -13.27 4.59 3.29
C THR A 153 -14.12 3.35 3.04
N ASN A 154 -13.65 2.38 2.27
CA ASN A 154 -14.36 1.12 2.01
C ASN A 154 -14.11 0.08 3.11
N GLY A 155 -12.97 0.12 3.79
CA GLY A 155 -12.62 -0.79 4.89
C GLY A 155 -13.70 -0.89 5.97
N PRO A 156 -14.21 0.21 6.56
CA PRO A 156 -15.25 0.12 7.59
C PRO A 156 -16.56 -0.47 7.05
N LYS A 157 -16.91 -0.15 5.80
CA LYS A 157 -18.18 -0.58 5.17
C LYS A 157 -18.23 -2.08 4.89
N THR A 158 -17.07 -2.67 4.60
CA THR A 158 -16.97 -4.08 4.22
C THR A 158 -16.40 -4.96 5.33
N GLY A 159 -15.58 -4.40 6.22
CA GLY A 159 -14.76 -5.16 7.16
C GLY A 159 -13.63 -5.95 6.51
N MET A 160 -13.35 -5.73 5.23
CA MET A 160 -12.38 -6.51 4.46
C MET A 160 -11.10 -5.71 4.22
N ARG A 161 -9.95 -6.41 4.18
CA ARG A 161 -8.66 -5.85 3.78
C ARG A 161 -8.69 -5.41 2.31
N GLN A 162 -7.81 -4.51 1.91
CA GLN A 162 -7.89 -3.85 0.60
C GLN A 162 -7.80 -4.84 -0.56
N MET A 163 -6.81 -5.74 -0.54
CA MET A 163 -6.63 -6.74 -1.60
C MET A 163 -7.71 -7.84 -1.60
N VAL A 164 -8.40 -8.04 -0.47
CA VAL A 164 -9.59 -8.91 -0.41
C VAL A 164 -10.78 -8.25 -1.08
N GLN A 165 -11.01 -6.95 -0.82
CA GLN A 165 -12.04 -6.18 -1.49
C GLN A 165 -11.81 -6.13 -3.00
N ALA A 166 -10.55 -6.04 -3.44
CA ALA A 166 -10.19 -6.01 -4.85
C ALA A 166 -10.69 -7.26 -5.62
N ARG A 167 -10.88 -8.41 -4.97
CA ARG A 167 -11.47 -9.62 -5.61
C ARG A 167 -12.85 -9.39 -6.22
N TYR A 168 -13.62 -8.44 -5.69
CA TYR A 168 -14.98 -8.14 -6.15
C TYR A 168 -15.02 -7.31 -7.43
N GLY A 169 -13.91 -6.68 -7.84
CA GLY A 169 -13.77 -6.00 -9.12
C GLY A 169 -12.78 -6.71 -10.06
N LEU A 170 -11.65 -7.17 -9.53
CA LEU A 170 -10.60 -7.82 -10.32
C LEU A 170 -10.92 -9.28 -10.67
N GLY A 171 -11.79 -9.93 -9.90
CA GLY A 171 -11.95 -11.39 -9.91
C GLY A 171 -10.88 -12.10 -9.08
N TYR A 172 -11.10 -13.39 -8.80
CA TYR A 172 -10.27 -14.13 -7.83
C TYR A 172 -8.82 -14.28 -8.30
N PHE A 173 -8.60 -14.73 -9.54
CA PHE A 173 -7.25 -15.00 -10.05
C PHE A 173 -6.45 -13.73 -10.35
N PRO A 174 -7.00 -12.70 -11.02
CA PRO A 174 -6.25 -11.45 -11.20
C PRO A 174 -5.91 -10.78 -9.87
N ALA A 175 -6.79 -10.85 -8.87
CA ALA A 175 -6.48 -10.34 -7.53
C ALA A 175 -5.29 -11.05 -6.86
N MET A 176 -5.03 -12.33 -7.17
CA MET A 176 -3.82 -13.02 -6.69
C MET A 176 -2.55 -12.40 -7.29
N ILE A 177 -2.57 -12.10 -8.60
CA ILE A 177 -1.45 -11.46 -9.31
C ILE A 177 -1.18 -10.07 -8.73
N PHE A 178 -2.22 -9.24 -8.60
CA PHE A 178 -2.07 -7.92 -7.98
C PHE A 178 -1.66 -8.03 -6.50
N GLY A 179 -2.11 -9.05 -5.78
CA GLY A 179 -1.66 -9.33 -4.40
C GLY A 179 -0.16 -9.59 -4.33
N LEU A 180 0.38 -10.34 -5.30
CA LEU A 180 1.81 -10.61 -5.40
C LEU A 180 2.60 -9.34 -5.72
N ILE A 181 2.12 -8.54 -6.68
CA ILE A 181 2.74 -7.25 -7.05
C ILE A 181 2.72 -6.27 -5.86
N ASN A 182 1.64 -6.24 -5.08
CA ASN A 182 1.56 -5.41 -3.88
C ASN A 182 2.51 -5.90 -2.78
N CYS A 183 2.68 -7.22 -2.62
CA CYS A 183 3.67 -7.78 -1.72
C CYS A 183 5.11 -7.37 -2.13
N ALA A 184 5.42 -7.47 -3.43
CA ALA A 184 6.70 -7.01 -3.97
C ALA A 184 6.91 -5.50 -3.77
N THR A 185 5.86 -4.69 -3.92
CA THR A 185 5.86 -3.25 -3.63
C THR A 185 6.25 -2.98 -2.17
N MET A 186 5.61 -3.66 -1.21
CA MET A 186 5.96 -3.49 0.20
C MET A 186 7.39 -3.92 0.50
N ILE A 187 7.84 -5.05 -0.06
CA ILE A 187 9.23 -5.54 0.05
C ILE A 187 10.23 -4.50 -0.48
N GLY A 188 9.94 -3.87 -1.62
CA GLY A 188 10.78 -2.82 -2.19
C GLY A 188 10.89 -1.59 -1.29
N PHE A 189 9.76 -1.09 -0.78
CA PHE A 189 9.76 0.03 0.17
C PHE A 189 10.52 -0.30 1.45
N MET A 190 10.31 -1.50 2.03
CA MET A 190 11.05 -1.92 3.22
C MET A 190 12.56 -2.07 2.96
N SER A 191 12.95 -2.46 1.74
CA SER A 191 14.36 -2.52 1.36
C SER A 191 14.99 -1.12 1.33
N LEU A 192 14.30 -0.16 0.70
CA LEU A 192 14.74 1.23 0.61
C LEU A 192 14.82 1.88 2.00
N THR A 193 13.81 1.70 2.84
CA THR A 193 13.84 2.26 4.19
C THR A 193 14.94 1.62 5.03
N ALA A 194 15.13 0.29 4.97
CA ALA A 194 16.19 -0.39 5.71
C ALA A 194 17.60 0.11 5.33
N ILE A 195 17.86 0.41 4.05
CA ILE A 195 19.11 1.04 3.60
C ILE A 195 19.33 2.38 4.32
N LEU A 196 18.32 3.25 4.32
CA LEU A 196 18.39 4.56 5.00
C LEU A 196 18.63 4.41 6.50
N ALA A 197 17.96 3.46 7.16
CA ALA A 197 18.21 3.18 8.58
C ALA A 197 19.64 2.70 8.84
N GLY A 198 20.19 1.83 8.00
CA GLY A 198 21.56 1.36 8.14
C GLY A 198 22.60 2.47 7.97
N GLN A 199 22.40 3.36 7.00
CA GLN A 199 23.21 4.57 6.82
C GLN A 199 23.13 5.51 8.04
N CYS A 200 21.92 5.78 8.54
CA CYS A 200 21.72 6.56 9.77
C CYS A 200 22.47 5.95 10.97
N LEU A 201 22.35 4.65 11.21
CA LEU A 201 23.04 4.00 12.32
C LEU A 201 24.56 3.99 12.18
N SER A 202 25.07 3.85 10.95
CA SER A 202 26.50 3.98 10.67
C SER A 202 27.00 5.37 11.06
N LEU A 203 26.32 6.44 10.63
CA LEU A 203 26.66 7.81 10.99
C LEU A 203 26.57 8.06 12.51
N ALA A 204 25.54 7.52 13.17
CA ALA A 204 25.39 7.60 14.62
C ALA A 204 26.59 6.95 15.36
N SER A 205 27.20 5.92 14.76
CA SER A 205 28.35 5.18 15.30
C SER A 205 29.72 5.76 14.93
N ASN A 206 29.81 6.98 14.39
CA ASN A 206 31.03 7.53 13.78
C ASN A 206 31.55 6.70 12.60
N SER A 207 30.64 6.09 11.84
CA SER A 207 30.98 5.21 10.72
C SER A 207 31.88 4.02 11.10
N THR A 208 31.96 3.67 12.39
CA THR A 208 32.67 2.46 12.85
C THR A 208 31.89 1.20 12.50
N MET A 209 30.57 1.32 12.37
CA MET A 209 29.68 0.27 11.89
C MET A 209 29.43 0.42 10.39
N SER A 210 29.50 -0.69 9.65
CA SER A 210 29.16 -0.69 8.22
C SER A 210 27.65 -0.54 7.99
N TYR A 211 27.27 -0.05 6.80
CA TYR A 211 25.85 0.06 6.42
C TYR A 211 25.13 -1.29 6.51
N ASN A 212 25.79 -2.39 6.11
CA ASN A 212 25.22 -3.74 6.17
C ASN A 212 24.84 -4.15 7.60
N VAL A 213 25.71 -3.87 8.58
CA VAL A 213 25.40 -4.18 9.99
C VAL A 213 24.24 -3.32 10.48
N GLY A 214 24.22 -2.03 10.14
CA GLY A 214 23.09 -1.14 10.46
C GLY A 214 21.76 -1.62 9.85
N ILE A 215 21.77 -2.05 8.59
CA ILE A 215 20.61 -2.62 7.88
C ILE A 215 20.08 -3.85 8.63
N VAL A 216 20.97 -4.78 9.02
CA VAL A 216 20.58 -5.99 9.77
C VAL A 216 19.96 -5.62 11.12
N ILE A 217 20.57 -4.71 11.86
CA ILE A 217 20.03 -4.26 13.17
C ILE A 217 18.63 -3.66 12.99
N ALA A 218 18.45 -2.74 12.04
CA ALA A 218 17.16 -2.11 11.80
C ALA A 218 16.09 -3.13 11.38
N ALA A 219 16.44 -4.08 10.51
CA ALA A 219 15.52 -5.13 10.08
C ALA A 219 15.10 -6.07 11.21
N LEU A 220 16.02 -6.44 12.11
CA LEU A 220 15.72 -7.28 13.27
C LEU A 220 14.80 -6.56 14.26
N ILE A 221 15.03 -5.27 14.53
CA ILE A 221 14.14 -4.48 15.40
C ILE A 221 12.74 -4.38 14.76
N ALA A 222 12.66 -4.10 13.46
CA ALA A 222 11.39 -4.03 12.74
C ALA A 222 10.62 -5.36 12.76
N LEU A 223 11.33 -6.49 12.59
CA LEU A 223 10.75 -7.83 12.69
C LEU A 223 10.18 -8.08 14.08
N ILE A 224 10.92 -7.79 15.14
CA ILE A 224 10.46 -7.95 16.53
C ILE A 224 9.21 -7.11 16.78
N LEU A 225 9.21 -5.84 16.34
CA LEU A 225 8.05 -4.96 16.49
C LEU A 225 6.84 -5.41 15.65
N SER A 226 7.05 -6.07 14.51
CA SER A 226 5.97 -6.57 13.66
C SER A 226 5.13 -7.67 14.31
N PHE A 227 5.66 -8.36 15.32
CA PHE A 227 4.94 -9.35 16.11
C PHE A 227 3.95 -8.72 17.08
N VAL A 228 4.17 -7.48 17.48
CA VAL A 228 3.27 -6.75 18.36
C VAL A 228 2.10 -6.25 17.48
N GLY A 229 0.90 -6.82 17.65
CA GLY A 229 -0.24 -6.68 16.72
C GLY A 229 -0.71 -5.24 16.41
N LEU A 230 -1.75 -5.08 15.59
CA LEU A 230 -2.21 -3.76 15.09
C LEU A 230 -2.37 -2.67 16.17
N LYS A 231 -2.88 -3.03 17.36
CA LYS A 231 -3.06 -2.07 18.46
C LYS A 231 -1.73 -1.45 18.91
N ALA A 232 -0.68 -2.25 19.01
CA ALA A 232 0.65 -1.75 19.38
C ALA A 232 1.29 -0.94 18.27
N LEU A 233 1.09 -1.32 17.00
CA LEU A 233 1.53 -0.53 15.86
C LEU A 233 0.91 0.87 15.89
N HIS A 234 -0.39 1.00 16.17
CA HIS A 234 -1.01 2.33 16.35
C HIS A 234 -0.41 3.12 17.52
N ILE A 235 -0.07 2.48 18.64
CA ILE A 235 0.58 3.16 19.78
C ILE A 235 2.00 3.63 19.40
N VAL A 236 2.77 2.78 18.72
CA VAL A 236 4.10 3.13 18.21
C VAL A 236 4.00 4.28 17.22
N SER A 237 3.04 4.27 16.30
CA SER A 237 2.82 5.39 15.38
C SER A 237 2.40 6.67 16.11
N LEU A 238 1.51 6.57 17.11
CA LEU A 238 1.04 7.71 17.89
C LEU A 238 2.16 8.37 18.71
N THR A 239 3.17 7.60 19.12
CA THR A 239 4.33 8.09 19.88
C THR A 239 5.48 8.55 18.98
N ALA A 240 5.77 7.82 17.90
CA ALA A 240 6.83 8.15 16.96
C ALA A 240 6.51 9.39 16.12
N PHE A 241 5.25 9.58 15.73
CA PHE A 241 4.84 10.69 14.86
C PHE A 241 5.15 12.09 15.44
N PRO A 242 4.75 12.43 16.69
CA PRO A 242 5.07 13.73 17.27
C PRO A 242 6.58 13.97 17.38
N ILE A 243 7.35 12.94 17.73
CA ILE A 243 8.81 13.02 17.81
C ILE A 243 9.38 13.38 16.45
N MET A 244 8.93 12.70 15.39
CA MET A 244 9.43 12.95 14.04
C MET A 244 9.02 14.31 13.48
N ILE A 245 7.83 14.80 13.80
CA ILE A 245 7.46 16.19 13.48
C ILE A 245 8.46 17.16 14.11
N VAL A 246 8.77 17.01 15.40
CA VAL A 246 9.71 17.90 16.08
C VAL A 246 11.10 17.83 15.45
N VAL A 247 11.58 16.63 15.10
CA VAL A 247 12.87 16.43 14.41
C VAL A 247 12.89 17.15 13.06
N PHE A 248 11.85 17.03 12.24
CA PHE A 248 11.80 17.69 10.93
C PHE A 248 11.59 19.22 11.03
N ILE A 249 10.85 19.71 12.03
CA ILE A 249 10.77 21.14 12.34
C ILE A 249 12.15 21.67 12.74
N ALA A 250 12.86 20.95 13.61
CA ALA A 250 14.23 21.33 14.00
C ALA A 250 15.18 21.31 12.80
N LEU A 251 15.10 20.29 11.95
CA LEU A 251 15.88 20.22 10.70
C LEU A 251 15.59 21.40 9.78
N THR A 252 14.31 21.79 9.65
CA THR A 252 13.89 22.97 8.89
C THR A 252 14.44 24.27 9.51
N GLY A 253 14.43 24.38 10.84
CA GLY A 253 14.99 25.53 11.56
C GLY A 253 16.50 25.67 11.37
N ILE A 254 17.25 24.56 11.44
CA ILE A 254 18.71 24.53 11.25
C ILE A 254 19.07 24.86 9.79
N SER A 255 18.39 24.24 8.83
CA SER A 255 18.63 24.47 7.40
C SER A 255 18.10 25.83 6.90
N GLY A 256 17.11 26.42 7.59
CA GLY A 256 16.33 27.57 7.12
C GLY A 256 17.16 28.79 6.72
N SER A 257 18.25 29.07 7.44
CA SER A 257 19.17 30.17 7.10
C SER A 257 19.87 29.99 5.74
N LYS A 258 19.93 28.76 5.22
CA LYS A 258 20.56 28.39 3.95
C LYS A 258 19.56 28.08 2.84
N LEU A 259 18.27 27.86 3.15
CA LEU A 259 17.26 27.49 2.15
C LEU A 259 16.99 28.58 1.10
N HIS A 260 17.35 29.85 1.35
CA HIS A 260 17.33 30.89 0.33
C HIS A 260 18.26 30.58 -0.87
N LEU A 261 19.25 29.70 -0.68
CA LEU A 261 20.15 29.23 -1.74
C LEU A 261 19.49 28.24 -2.70
N ALA A 262 18.31 27.69 -2.36
CA ALA A 262 17.56 26.82 -3.27
C ALA A 262 17.11 27.51 -4.57
N VAL A 263 17.17 28.85 -4.60
CA VAL A 263 16.89 29.70 -5.76
C VAL A 263 18.09 30.57 -6.13
N ALA A 264 19.30 30.26 -5.63
CA ALA A 264 20.52 30.96 -6.02
C ALA A 264 20.95 30.57 -7.44
N GLN A 265 21.86 31.37 -8.02
CA GLN A 265 22.36 31.13 -9.37
C GLN A 265 22.97 29.74 -9.54
N ALA A 266 23.74 29.25 -8.57
CA ALA A 266 24.32 27.91 -8.61
C ALA A 266 23.26 26.79 -8.71
N ALA A 267 22.10 26.94 -8.06
CA ALA A 267 20.99 26.00 -8.16
C ALA A 267 20.32 26.07 -9.55
N TYR A 268 20.23 27.26 -10.15
CA TYR A 268 19.76 27.41 -11.53
C TYR A 268 20.73 26.81 -12.54
N ASP A 269 22.04 27.01 -12.35
CA ASP A 269 23.08 26.49 -13.25
C ASP A 269 23.19 24.96 -13.16
N ALA A 270 22.93 24.39 -11.98
CA ALA A 270 22.92 22.93 -11.76
C ALA A 270 21.62 22.26 -12.22
N THR A 271 20.59 23.01 -12.61
CA THR A 271 19.28 22.47 -13.03
C THR A 271 18.95 22.82 -14.48
N GLY A 272 18.11 22.00 -15.10
CA GLY A 272 17.76 22.10 -16.51
C GLY A 272 16.33 21.60 -16.72
N VAL A 273 15.35 22.41 -16.32
CA VAL A 273 13.94 22.00 -16.37
C VAL A 273 13.55 21.64 -17.81
N SER A 274 13.16 20.38 -17.99
CA SER A 274 12.67 19.84 -19.25
C SER A 274 11.29 19.20 -19.05
N ALA A 275 10.54 19.04 -20.14
CA ALA A 275 9.27 18.31 -20.09
C ALA A 275 9.49 16.85 -19.64
N SER A 276 10.60 16.23 -20.08
CA SER A 276 11.02 14.90 -19.64
C SER A 276 11.20 14.84 -18.12
N GLY A 277 11.99 15.76 -17.54
CA GLY A 277 12.23 15.80 -16.09
C GLY A 277 10.95 15.99 -15.28
N VAL A 278 10.06 16.89 -15.72
CA VAL A 278 8.78 17.15 -15.05
C VAL A 278 7.88 15.91 -15.06
N LEU A 279 7.75 15.26 -16.20
CA LEU A 279 6.89 14.08 -16.35
C LEU A 279 7.47 12.85 -15.66
N GLY A 280 8.80 12.63 -15.76
CA GLY A 280 9.50 11.56 -15.06
C GLY A 280 9.40 11.69 -13.54
N TYR A 281 9.61 12.89 -13.00
CA TYR A 281 9.44 13.12 -11.56
C TYR A 281 7.97 13.02 -11.14
N GLY A 282 7.04 13.47 -11.99
CA GLY A 282 5.60 13.26 -11.80
C GLY A 282 5.24 11.78 -11.67
N ALA A 283 5.75 10.93 -12.56
CA ALA A 283 5.56 9.48 -12.50
C ALA A 283 6.13 8.86 -11.20
N SER A 284 7.31 9.33 -10.75
CA SER A 284 7.89 8.93 -9.46
C SER A 284 6.96 9.27 -8.29
N LEU A 285 6.50 10.52 -8.21
CA LEU A 285 5.59 11.00 -7.16
C LEU A 285 4.24 10.27 -7.16
N ILE A 286 3.70 9.97 -8.36
CA ILE A 286 2.51 9.16 -8.51
C ILE A 286 2.76 7.77 -7.93
N GLY A 287 3.82 7.07 -8.36
CA GLY A 287 4.14 5.73 -7.86
C GLY A 287 4.39 5.69 -6.36
N PHE A 288 5.07 6.70 -5.82
CA PHE A 288 5.34 6.85 -4.39
C PHE A 288 4.05 6.99 -3.57
N THR A 289 3.09 7.79 -4.05
CA THR A 289 1.87 8.12 -3.28
C THR A 289 0.74 7.13 -3.53
N ILE A 290 0.46 6.79 -4.78
CA ILE A 290 -0.76 6.06 -5.17
C ILE A 290 -0.73 4.60 -4.77
N THR A 291 0.45 4.00 -4.58
CA THR A 291 0.62 2.59 -4.18
C THR A 291 0.04 2.28 -2.80
N TYR A 292 -0.03 3.27 -1.92
CA TYR A 292 -0.76 3.15 -0.65
C TYR A 292 -2.24 2.77 -0.83
N SER A 293 -2.81 2.96 -2.03
CA SER A 293 -4.19 2.55 -2.33
C SER A 293 -4.43 1.06 -2.14
N ALA A 294 -3.41 0.21 -2.34
CA ALA A 294 -3.50 -1.24 -2.26
C ALA A 294 -3.39 -1.81 -0.83
N LEU A 295 -3.14 -0.95 0.15
CA LEU A 295 -3.17 -1.26 1.59
C LEU A 295 -4.09 -0.34 2.39
N ALA A 296 -4.74 0.63 1.72
CA ALA A 296 -5.50 1.70 2.37
C ALA A 296 -6.58 1.23 3.34
N SER A 297 -7.34 0.19 2.97
CA SER A 297 -8.39 -0.37 3.83
C SER A 297 -7.86 -1.25 4.95
N ASP A 298 -6.59 -1.67 4.94
CA ASP A 298 -6.08 -2.62 5.92
C ASP A 298 -6.19 -2.04 7.33
N PHE A 299 -5.90 -0.74 7.48
CA PHE A 299 -5.92 -0.06 8.77
C PHE A 299 -7.30 0.49 9.17
N THR A 300 -8.28 0.49 8.27
CA THR A 300 -9.64 0.99 8.58
C THR A 300 -10.65 -0.10 8.88
N THR A 301 -10.26 -1.38 8.78
CA THR A 301 -11.16 -2.51 9.06
C THR A 301 -11.68 -2.57 10.49
N SER A 302 -10.98 -1.96 11.46
CA SER A 302 -11.41 -1.93 12.86
C SER A 302 -12.58 -0.97 13.12
N LEU A 303 -12.80 0.00 12.24
CA LEU A 303 -13.84 1.01 12.41
C LEU A 303 -15.24 0.44 12.10
N PRO A 304 -16.31 0.93 12.76
CA PRO A 304 -17.68 0.46 12.51
C PRO A 304 -18.18 0.68 11.09
N ALA A 305 -19.13 -0.16 10.66
CA ALA A 305 -19.80 -0.02 9.37
C ALA A 305 -20.55 1.31 9.21
N HIS A 306 -21.02 1.92 10.30
CA HIS A 306 -21.70 3.21 10.27
C HIS A 306 -20.74 4.41 10.21
N THR A 307 -19.41 4.20 10.15
CA THR A 307 -18.42 5.28 10.05
C THR A 307 -18.71 6.20 8.85
N PRO A 308 -18.87 7.52 9.06
CA PRO A 308 -19.03 8.51 7.99
C PRO A 308 -17.84 8.51 7.01
N ARG A 309 -18.12 8.50 5.70
CA ARG A 309 -17.07 8.40 4.67
C ARG A 309 -16.24 9.68 4.55
N LEU A 310 -16.87 10.87 4.56
CA LEU A 310 -16.18 12.13 4.33
C LEU A 310 -15.16 12.49 5.43
N PRO A 311 -15.49 12.40 6.74
CA PRO A 311 -14.50 12.61 7.80
C PRO A 311 -13.32 11.63 7.69
N LEU A 312 -13.59 10.35 7.48
CA LEU A 312 -12.53 9.35 7.31
C LEU A 312 -11.65 9.64 6.08
N PHE A 313 -12.27 10.02 4.95
CA PHE A 313 -11.56 10.44 3.75
C PHE A 313 -10.61 11.59 4.05
N LEU A 314 -11.10 12.67 4.68
CA LEU A 314 -10.28 13.85 5.00
C LEU A 314 -9.15 13.51 5.97
N CYS A 315 -9.42 12.69 6.99
CA CYS A 315 -8.40 12.25 7.95
C CYS A 315 -7.26 11.47 7.28
N VAL A 316 -7.60 10.50 6.42
CA VAL A 316 -6.61 9.73 5.65
C VAL A 316 -5.89 10.62 4.64
N TYR A 317 -6.64 11.42 3.88
CA TYR A 317 -6.09 12.27 2.82
C TYR A 317 -5.12 13.31 3.36
N LEU A 318 -5.48 14.03 4.43
CA LEU A 318 -4.62 15.02 5.06
C LEU A 318 -3.46 14.35 5.81
N GLY A 319 -3.72 13.24 6.51
CA GLY A 319 -2.70 12.45 7.18
C GLY A 319 -1.65 11.88 6.22
N LEU A 320 -2.01 11.62 4.97
CA LEU A 320 -1.10 11.15 3.91
C LEU A 320 -0.38 12.32 3.22
N THR A 321 -1.14 13.27 2.66
CA THR A 321 -0.62 14.27 1.73
C THR A 321 0.20 15.36 2.40
N ILE A 322 -0.17 15.82 3.60
CA ILE A 322 0.57 16.88 4.31
C ILE A 322 2.02 16.45 4.62
N PRO A 323 2.27 15.28 5.24
CA PRO A 323 3.65 14.83 5.46
C PRO A 323 4.43 14.66 4.17
N ILE A 324 3.88 13.96 3.15
CA ILE A 324 4.60 13.73 1.90
C ILE A 324 4.99 15.07 1.30
N ILE A 325 4.05 16.00 1.11
CA ILE A 325 4.33 17.31 0.51
C ILE A 325 5.36 18.08 1.34
N SER A 326 5.16 18.22 2.65
CA SER A 326 6.06 19.03 3.48
C SER A 326 7.49 18.49 3.53
N ILE A 327 7.67 17.17 3.66
CA ILE A 327 8.98 16.54 3.78
C ILE A 327 9.69 16.44 2.44
N THR A 328 8.98 16.13 1.36
CA THR A 328 9.53 16.10 0.00
C THR A 328 9.91 17.50 -0.47
N LEU A 329 9.14 18.55 -0.11
CA LEU A 329 9.54 19.94 -0.37
C LEU A 329 10.83 20.31 0.37
N LEU A 330 10.97 19.90 1.64
CA LEU A 330 12.19 20.15 2.41
C LEU A 330 13.40 19.45 1.77
N GLY A 331 13.23 18.19 1.34
CA GLY A 331 14.28 17.44 0.63
C GLY A 331 14.74 18.14 -0.65
N ALA A 332 13.79 18.58 -1.49
CA ALA A 332 14.08 19.32 -2.71
C ALA A 332 14.80 20.65 -2.42
N ALA A 333 14.37 21.39 -1.39
CA ALA A 333 15.00 22.64 -1.00
C ALA A 333 16.46 22.42 -0.52
N CYS A 334 16.70 21.39 0.28
CA CYS A 334 18.03 21.05 0.78
C CYS A 334 18.97 20.63 -0.35
N GLN A 335 18.48 19.82 -1.30
CA GLN A 335 19.26 19.42 -2.48
C GLN A 335 19.60 20.62 -3.37
N LEU A 336 18.66 21.54 -3.60
CA LEU A 336 18.95 22.72 -4.40
C LEU A 336 19.95 23.65 -3.70
N ALA A 337 19.83 23.81 -2.39
CA ALA A 337 20.79 24.58 -1.60
C ALA A 337 22.18 23.92 -1.56
N SER A 338 22.27 22.59 -1.66
CA SER A 338 23.55 21.89 -1.64
C SER A 338 24.43 22.27 -2.83
N TYR A 339 23.87 22.64 -3.99
CA TYR A 339 24.64 23.13 -5.12
C TYR A 339 25.40 24.45 -4.84
N SER A 340 25.02 25.18 -3.79
CA SER A 340 25.73 26.38 -3.33
C SER A 340 26.66 26.13 -2.12
N ILE A 341 26.63 24.93 -1.54
CA ILE A 341 27.35 24.59 -0.30
C ILE A 341 28.14 23.30 -0.53
N VAL A 342 29.45 23.44 -0.71
CA VAL A 342 30.35 22.32 -1.06
C VAL A 342 30.18 21.10 -0.15
N SER A 343 30.17 21.30 1.18
CA SER A 343 30.04 20.16 2.10
C SER A 343 28.69 19.45 2.01
N TRP A 344 27.62 20.17 1.68
CA TRP A 344 26.31 19.55 1.46
C TRP A 344 26.27 18.80 0.13
N ALA A 345 26.90 19.32 -0.92
CA ALA A 345 26.99 18.63 -2.21
C ALA A 345 27.73 17.30 -2.07
N GLU A 346 28.92 17.33 -1.45
CA GLU A 346 29.72 16.13 -1.17
C GLU A 346 28.94 15.11 -0.32
N ALA A 347 28.23 15.58 0.71
CA ALA A 347 27.41 14.71 1.55
C ALA A 347 26.23 14.09 0.79
N SER A 348 25.57 14.87 -0.09
CA SER A 348 24.43 14.40 -0.88
C SER A 348 24.80 13.33 -1.91
N GLU A 349 25.99 13.44 -2.51
CA GLU A 349 26.55 12.42 -3.41
C GLU A 349 26.73 11.07 -2.71
N VAL A 350 27.07 11.07 -1.41
CA VAL A 350 27.16 9.83 -0.63
C VAL A 350 25.78 9.29 -0.28
N GLY A 351 24.84 10.15 0.10
CA GLY A 351 23.45 9.76 0.34
C GLY A 351 22.66 10.72 1.21
N VAL A 352 21.34 10.52 1.24
CA VAL A 352 20.40 11.39 1.96
C VAL A 352 20.69 11.48 3.47
N PRO A 353 20.98 10.38 4.20
CA PRO A 353 21.35 10.48 5.61
C PRO A 353 22.62 11.30 5.84
N ASN A 354 23.60 11.23 4.94
CA ASN A 354 24.83 12.01 5.02
C ASN A 354 24.55 13.51 4.84
N LEU A 355 23.70 13.87 3.85
CA LEU A 355 23.25 15.25 3.67
C LEU A 355 22.59 15.78 4.96
N ILE A 356 21.66 15.03 5.55
CA ILE A 356 20.98 15.46 6.79
C ILE A 356 21.97 15.54 7.96
N PHE A 357 22.91 14.63 8.06
CA PHE A 357 23.94 14.64 9.11
C PHE A 357 24.86 15.87 9.01
N GLU A 358 25.23 16.26 7.79
CA GLU A 358 26.02 17.45 7.53
C GLU A 358 25.21 18.74 7.81
N ILE A 359 23.94 18.79 7.39
CA ILE A 359 23.03 19.91 7.71
C ILE A 359 22.92 20.11 9.23
N THR A 360 22.90 19.03 10.00
CA THR A 360 22.77 19.05 11.46
C THR A 360 24.10 19.30 12.20
N GLY A 361 25.19 19.55 11.47
CA GLY A 361 26.48 19.99 12.00
C GLY A 361 27.38 18.87 12.53
N SER A 362 27.15 17.61 12.11
CA SER A 362 28.03 16.43 12.30
C SER A 362 28.50 16.07 13.73
N GLY A 363 27.99 16.77 14.75
CA GLY A 363 28.31 16.56 16.16
C GLY A 363 27.43 15.53 16.88
N GLY A 364 27.51 15.49 18.22
CA GLY A 364 26.73 14.55 19.04
C GLY A 364 25.21 14.66 18.86
N GLY A 365 24.69 15.89 18.66
CA GLY A 365 23.28 16.13 18.37
C GLY A 365 22.84 15.51 17.03
N ALA A 366 23.65 15.67 15.97
CA ALA A 366 23.40 15.05 14.67
C ALA A 366 23.34 13.52 14.77
N ARG A 367 24.23 12.91 15.57
CA ARG A 367 24.22 11.45 15.81
C ARG A 367 22.94 10.99 16.51
N PHE A 368 22.47 11.74 17.51
CA PHE A 368 21.20 11.44 18.16
C PHE A 368 20.03 11.53 17.18
N VAL A 369 20.01 12.55 16.31
CA VAL A 369 19.00 12.69 15.25
C VAL A 369 19.04 11.50 14.28
N MET A 370 20.22 10.98 13.91
CA MET A 370 20.33 9.78 13.08
C MET A 370 19.71 8.53 13.75
N VAL A 371 19.86 8.38 15.07
CA VAL A 371 19.19 7.31 15.82
C VAL A 371 17.66 7.46 15.73
N LEU A 372 17.13 8.69 15.88
CA LEU A 372 15.70 8.94 15.74
C LEU A 372 15.18 8.63 14.33
N PHE A 373 15.92 8.98 13.27
CA PHE A 373 15.56 8.62 11.90
C PHE A 373 15.55 7.11 11.68
N CYS A 374 16.51 6.37 12.22
CA CYS A 374 16.49 4.92 12.20
C CYS A 374 15.24 4.36 12.89
N LEU A 375 14.90 4.85 14.08
CA LEU A 375 13.71 4.40 14.81
C LEU A 375 12.41 4.72 14.05
N SER A 376 12.33 5.88 13.38
CA SER A 376 11.20 6.22 12.51
C SER A 376 11.04 5.26 11.33
N VAL A 377 12.15 4.93 10.65
CA VAL A 377 12.15 3.90 9.60
C VAL A 377 11.65 2.56 10.14
N VAL A 378 12.14 2.15 11.30
CA VAL A 378 11.73 0.89 11.93
C VAL A 378 10.24 0.91 12.25
N ALA A 379 9.72 2.02 12.77
CA ALA A 379 8.30 2.22 13.06
C ALA A 379 7.40 2.21 11.80
N ASN A 380 7.93 2.55 10.63
CA ASN A 380 7.23 2.41 9.33
C ASN A 380 7.37 0.98 8.74
N THR A 381 8.53 0.34 8.96
CA THR A 381 8.84 -0.97 8.40
C THR A 381 8.02 -2.07 9.08
N ALA A 382 7.87 -2.04 10.41
CA ALA A 382 7.09 -3.02 11.17
C ALA A 382 5.61 -3.18 10.70
N PRO A 383 4.81 -2.11 10.54
CA PRO A 383 3.46 -2.21 9.99
C PRO A 383 3.44 -2.57 8.49
N THR A 384 4.52 -2.26 7.75
CA THR A 384 4.63 -2.69 6.35
C THR A 384 4.85 -4.19 6.23
N ILE A 385 5.67 -4.80 7.11
CA ILE A 385 5.82 -6.26 7.22
C ILE A 385 4.45 -6.92 7.44
N TYR A 386 3.62 -6.31 8.29
CA TYR A 386 2.27 -6.78 8.53
C TYR A 386 1.41 -6.82 7.27
N SER A 387 1.28 -5.69 6.56
CA SER A 387 0.48 -5.63 5.33
C SER A 387 1.04 -6.50 4.20
N ALA A 388 2.35 -6.72 4.16
CA ALA A 388 2.98 -7.62 3.19
C ALA A 388 2.54 -9.07 3.41
N GLY A 389 2.47 -9.51 4.67
CA GLY A 389 1.92 -10.82 5.03
C GLY A 389 0.48 -11.00 4.56
N LEU A 390 -0.38 -9.99 4.77
CA LEU A 390 -1.77 -10.01 4.30
C LEU A 390 -1.87 -10.09 2.77
N SER A 391 -1.08 -9.31 2.05
CA SER A 391 -1.03 -9.35 0.58
C SER A 391 -0.52 -10.70 0.08
N GLY A 392 0.46 -11.30 0.76
CA GLY A 392 0.95 -12.65 0.49
C GLY A 392 -0.12 -13.72 0.66
N GLN A 393 -0.99 -13.60 1.67
CA GLN A 393 -2.14 -14.50 1.85
C GLN A 393 -3.17 -14.38 0.73
N VAL A 394 -3.36 -13.19 0.14
CA VAL A 394 -4.20 -13.02 -1.05
C VAL A 394 -3.54 -13.61 -2.28
N ALA A 395 -2.24 -13.38 -2.46
CA ALA A 395 -1.45 -13.85 -3.60
C ALA A 395 -1.35 -15.38 -3.66
N ILE A 396 -1.15 -16.01 -2.50
CA ILE A 396 -0.97 -17.46 -2.35
C ILE A 396 -1.97 -17.94 -1.29
N PRO A 397 -3.19 -18.35 -1.68
CA PRO A 397 -4.28 -18.66 -0.75
C PRO A 397 -3.95 -19.72 0.32
N PHE A 398 -2.99 -20.61 0.06
CA PHE A 398 -2.51 -21.56 1.06
C PHE A 398 -1.87 -20.88 2.28
N LEU A 399 -1.26 -19.70 2.11
CA LEU A 399 -0.62 -18.95 3.20
C LEU A 399 -1.61 -18.41 4.23
N VAL A 400 -2.92 -18.42 3.96
CA VAL A 400 -3.96 -18.09 4.95
C VAL A 400 -3.86 -19.00 6.17
N LYS A 401 -3.42 -20.25 6.00
CA LYS A 401 -3.23 -21.23 7.08
C LYS A 401 -1.92 -21.06 7.84
N VAL A 402 -1.02 -20.21 7.34
CA VAL A 402 0.32 -20.02 7.91
C VAL A 402 0.25 -18.93 8.98
N PRO A 403 0.75 -19.19 10.21
CA PRO A 403 0.77 -18.18 11.26
C PRO A 403 1.49 -16.91 10.82
N ARG A 404 0.92 -15.76 11.18
CA ARG A 404 1.37 -14.43 10.71
C ARG A 404 2.84 -14.14 11.03
N TYR A 405 3.33 -14.54 12.20
CA TYR A 405 4.73 -14.31 12.58
C TYR A 405 5.70 -15.02 11.63
N PHE A 406 5.33 -16.19 11.09
CA PHE A 406 6.16 -16.90 10.12
C PHE A 406 6.20 -16.16 8.78
N LEU A 407 5.06 -15.59 8.35
CA LEU A 407 5.02 -14.73 7.17
C LEU A 407 5.88 -13.47 7.36
N ALA A 408 5.87 -12.87 8.55
CA ALA A 408 6.73 -11.73 8.86
C ALA A 408 8.22 -12.11 8.75
N VAL A 409 8.63 -13.27 9.27
CA VAL A 409 10.00 -13.78 9.13
C VAL A 409 10.36 -14.02 7.66
N ILE A 410 9.47 -14.60 6.85
CA ILE A 410 9.69 -14.79 5.40
C ILE A 410 9.88 -13.45 4.71
N VAL A 411 8.99 -12.49 4.96
CA VAL A 411 9.06 -11.15 4.37
C VAL A 411 10.40 -10.49 4.72
N THR A 412 10.82 -10.54 5.99
CA THR A 412 12.13 -10.04 6.42
C THR A 412 13.29 -10.76 5.76
N ALA A 413 13.23 -12.08 5.64
CA ALA A 413 14.25 -12.88 4.96
C ALA A 413 14.38 -12.54 3.46
N ILE A 414 13.35 -11.99 2.84
CA ILE A 414 13.36 -11.56 1.43
C ILE A 414 13.90 -10.14 1.29
N TYR A 415 13.35 -9.16 2.04
CA TYR A 415 13.76 -7.75 1.84
C TYR A 415 15.16 -7.46 2.40
N LEU A 416 15.62 -8.19 3.43
CA LEU A 416 16.91 -7.94 4.06
C LEU A 416 18.10 -8.14 3.09
N PRO A 417 18.23 -9.27 2.37
CA PRO A 417 19.26 -9.42 1.35
C PRO A 417 19.16 -8.37 0.22
N ILE A 418 17.93 -8.02 -0.19
CA ILE A 418 17.70 -7.00 -1.21
C ILE A 418 18.22 -5.64 -0.72
N ALA A 419 17.95 -5.27 0.54
CA ALA A 419 18.46 -4.05 1.14
C ALA A 419 19.99 -4.03 1.19
N ILE A 420 20.63 -5.14 1.59
CA ILE A 420 22.09 -5.24 1.66
C ILE A 420 22.73 -5.04 0.27
N VAL A 421 22.18 -5.70 -0.76
CA VAL A 421 22.70 -5.57 -2.13
C VAL A 421 22.37 -4.21 -2.73
N GLY A 422 21.18 -3.67 -2.46
CA GLY A 422 20.71 -2.38 -2.99
C GLY A 422 21.37 -1.16 -2.34
N ALA A 423 22.03 -1.32 -1.19
CA ALA A 423 22.64 -0.22 -0.43
C ALA A 423 23.66 0.60 -1.22
N SER A 424 24.31 0.01 -2.23
CA SER A 424 25.30 0.68 -3.08
C SER A 424 24.69 1.53 -4.20
N SER A 425 23.40 1.44 -4.46
CA SER A 425 22.75 2.09 -5.62
C SER A 425 21.38 2.66 -5.25
N PHE A 426 21.29 3.27 -4.06
CA PHE A 426 20.03 3.72 -3.46
C PHE A 426 19.19 4.63 -4.37
N TYR A 427 19.77 5.70 -4.93
CA TYR A 427 19.01 6.64 -5.77
C TYR A 427 18.46 6.00 -7.05
N VAL A 428 19.28 5.18 -7.74
CA VAL A 428 18.86 4.43 -8.93
C VAL A 428 17.79 3.40 -8.59
N ALA A 429 17.92 2.74 -7.42
CA ALA A 429 16.91 1.81 -6.93
C ALA A 429 15.60 2.53 -6.64
N LEU A 430 15.63 3.69 -5.96
CA LEU A 430 14.45 4.50 -5.64
C LEU A 430 13.72 4.96 -6.91
N GLU A 431 14.44 5.55 -7.87
CA GLU A 431 13.87 6.06 -9.13
C GLU A 431 13.17 4.96 -9.93
N ASN A 432 13.89 3.88 -10.28
CA ASN A 432 13.33 2.80 -11.09
C ASN A 432 12.17 2.08 -10.36
N PHE A 433 12.27 1.96 -9.03
CA PHE A 433 11.23 1.36 -8.21
C PHE A 433 9.95 2.20 -8.25
N SER A 434 10.02 3.49 -7.89
CA SER A 434 8.87 4.40 -7.89
C SER A 434 8.20 4.50 -9.28
N ALA A 435 8.97 4.49 -10.35
CA ALA A 435 8.41 4.47 -11.70
C ALA A 435 7.61 3.19 -12.01
N VAL A 436 8.17 2.00 -11.72
CA VAL A 436 7.47 0.71 -11.89
C VAL A 436 6.20 0.64 -11.06
N LEU A 437 6.22 1.25 -9.87
CA LEU A 437 5.05 1.36 -9.01
C LEU A 437 3.89 2.13 -9.67
N SER A 438 4.19 3.21 -10.40
CA SER A 438 3.17 3.94 -11.15
C SER A 438 2.54 3.04 -12.24
N TYR A 439 3.30 2.16 -12.88
CA TYR A 439 2.79 1.38 -14.02
C TYR A 439 1.78 0.31 -13.62
N TRP A 440 2.09 -0.48 -12.60
CA TRP A 440 1.15 -1.52 -12.19
C TRP A 440 -0.09 -0.91 -11.52
N THR A 441 0.07 0.22 -10.82
CA THR A 441 -1.08 0.94 -10.25
C THR A 441 -1.99 1.53 -11.32
N ALA A 442 -1.47 1.87 -12.49
CA ALA A 442 -2.29 2.25 -13.65
C ALA A 442 -3.26 1.13 -14.07
N LEU A 443 -2.87 -0.15 -13.90
CA LEU A 443 -3.73 -1.31 -14.17
C LEU A 443 -4.72 -1.58 -13.02
N TYR A 444 -4.31 -1.32 -11.78
CA TYR A 444 -5.07 -1.65 -10.57
C TYR A 444 -6.11 -0.59 -10.17
N ILE A 445 -5.76 0.69 -10.28
CA ILE A 445 -6.56 1.81 -9.77
C ILE A 445 -7.91 1.91 -10.47
N PRO A 446 -8.00 1.91 -11.82
CA PRO A 446 -9.29 2.10 -12.47
C PRO A 446 -10.33 1.04 -12.10
N PRO A 447 -10.03 -0.28 -12.13
CA PRO A 447 -10.98 -1.29 -11.64
C PRO A 447 -11.37 -1.08 -10.17
N THR A 448 -10.40 -0.74 -9.31
CA THR A 448 -10.59 -0.56 -7.87
C THR A 448 -11.46 0.65 -7.54
N LEU A 449 -11.49 1.68 -8.39
CA LEU A 449 -12.38 2.83 -8.25
C LEU A 449 -13.73 2.62 -8.94
N ILE A 450 -13.74 2.10 -10.18
CA ILE A 450 -14.97 1.93 -10.97
C ILE A 450 -15.93 0.93 -10.30
N GLU A 451 -15.41 -0.17 -9.75
CA GLU A 451 -16.26 -1.20 -9.12
C GLU A 451 -17.11 -0.63 -7.97
N PRO A 452 -16.55 -0.01 -6.91
CA PRO A 452 -17.35 0.57 -5.83
C PRO A 452 -18.14 1.82 -6.23
N MET A 453 -17.70 2.60 -7.22
CA MET A 453 -18.38 3.84 -7.63
C MET A 453 -19.61 3.58 -8.52
N LEU A 454 -19.55 2.59 -9.41
CA LEU A 454 -20.58 2.35 -10.42
C LEU A 454 -21.30 1.01 -10.24
N PHE A 455 -20.55 -0.09 -10.13
CA PHE A 455 -21.15 -1.43 -10.16
C PHE A 455 -21.64 -1.91 -8.78
N ARG A 456 -20.98 -1.48 -7.70
CA ARG A 456 -21.22 -1.90 -6.32
C ARG A 456 -21.48 -0.71 -5.38
N ASN A 457 -22.17 0.30 -5.89
CA ASN A 457 -22.61 1.48 -5.15
C ASN A 457 -24.03 1.28 -4.59
N PRO A 458 -24.32 1.60 -3.30
CA PRO A 458 -23.39 1.99 -2.25
C PRO A 458 -22.53 0.82 -1.75
N VAL A 459 -21.30 1.14 -1.35
CA VAL A 459 -20.39 0.17 -0.73
C VAL A 459 -20.94 -0.22 0.63
N GLY A 460 -21.23 -1.51 0.81
CA GLY A 460 -21.70 -2.09 2.06
C GLY A 460 -21.91 -3.59 1.93
N ARG A 461 -22.47 -4.21 2.97
CA ARG A 461 -22.59 -5.68 3.07
C ARG A 461 -23.46 -6.32 1.98
N LYS A 462 -24.44 -5.60 1.43
CA LYS A 462 -25.27 -6.08 0.31
C LYS A 462 -24.50 -6.16 -1.01
N THR A 463 -23.65 -5.17 -1.28
CA THR A 463 -22.86 -5.09 -2.52
C THR A 463 -21.53 -5.82 -2.41
N TYR A 464 -21.03 -6.01 -1.19
CA TYR A 464 -19.84 -6.78 -0.82
C TYR A 464 -20.21 -7.84 0.23
N PRO A 465 -20.93 -8.91 -0.16
CA PRO A 465 -21.34 -9.97 0.75
C PRO A 465 -20.12 -10.69 1.31
N VAL A 466 -19.98 -10.66 2.63
CA VAL A 466 -18.82 -11.15 3.37
C VAL A 466 -18.71 -12.68 3.27
N GLU A 467 -19.76 -13.39 2.90
CA GLU A 467 -19.84 -14.86 2.89
C GLU A 467 -19.20 -15.49 1.64
N ILE A 468 -18.87 -14.66 0.63
CA ILE A 468 -18.33 -15.12 -0.66
C ILE A 468 -16.90 -14.62 -0.93
N TRP A 469 -16.30 -13.86 -0.01
CA TRP A 469 -15.01 -13.18 -0.18
C TRP A 469 -13.85 -14.10 -0.60
N ASN A 470 -13.94 -15.39 -0.31
CA ASN A 470 -12.96 -16.42 -0.68
C ASN A 470 -13.56 -17.59 -1.49
N LYS A 471 -14.71 -17.38 -2.15
CA LYS A 471 -15.39 -18.42 -2.97
C LYS A 471 -15.19 -18.12 -4.46
N ILE A 472 -14.23 -18.80 -5.08
CA ILE A 472 -13.85 -18.63 -6.51
C ILE A 472 -15.09 -18.65 -7.41
N GLY A 473 -15.93 -19.67 -7.27
CA GLY A 473 -17.15 -19.84 -8.05
C GLY A 473 -18.31 -18.92 -7.64
N LYS A 474 -18.10 -17.84 -6.90
CA LYS A 474 -19.12 -16.81 -6.60
C LYS A 474 -18.64 -15.38 -6.85
N LEU A 475 -17.33 -15.18 -6.97
CA LEU A 475 -16.72 -13.91 -7.31
C LEU A 475 -16.72 -13.69 -8.84
N PRO A 476 -16.46 -12.46 -9.31
CA PRO A 476 -16.26 -12.20 -10.73
C PRO A 476 -15.18 -13.11 -11.31
N ILE A 477 -15.35 -13.48 -12.59
CA ILE A 477 -14.38 -14.29 -13.31
C ILE A 477 -13.07 -13.50 -13.46
N GLY A 478 -13.18 -12.18 -13.61
CA GLY A 478 -12.05 -11.26 -13.78
C GLY A 478 -11.75 -10.96 -15.24
N LEU A 479 -12.68 -11.28 -16.16
CA LEU A 479 -12.51 -11.02 -17.59
C LEU A 479 -12.33 -9.54 -17.87
N ALA A 480 -13.07 -8.69 -17.16
CA ALA A 480 -12.93 -7.24 -17.28
C ALA A 480 -11.52 -6.76 -16.94
N CYS A 481 -10.95 -7.26 -15.83
CA CYS A 481 -9.61 -6.93 -15.40
C CYS A 481 -8.53 -7.48 -16.35
N ILE A 482 -8.68 -8.72 -16.82
CA ILE A 482 -7.74 -9.35 -17.75
C ILE A 482 -7.73 -8.60 -19.08
N CYS A 483 -8.90 -8.36 -19.68
CA CYS A 483 -9.01 -7.65 -20.95
C CYS A 483 -8.48 -6.22 -20.85
N SER A 484 -8.85 -5.48 -19.80
CA SER A 484 -8.35 -4.12 -19.61
C SER A 484 -6.83 -4.09 -19.38
N SER A 485 -6.28 -5.07 -18.66
CA SER A 485 -4.83 -5.19 -18.46
C SER A 485 -4.09 -5.54 -19.75
N ILE A 486 -4.61 -6.45 -20.56
CA ILE A 486 -4.03 -6.80 -21.88
C ILE A 486 -4.01 -5.57 -22.81
N CYS A 487 -5.04 -4.72 -22.77
CA CYS A 487 -5.06 -3.48 -23.54
C CYS A 487 -4.16 -2.39 -22.92
N GLY A 488 -4.05 -2.33 -21.59
CA GLY A 488 -3.29 -1.31 -20.87
C GLY A 488 -1.77 -1.51 -20.94
N ILE A 489 -1.29 -2.74 -20.78
CA ILE A 489 0.15 -3.06 -20.72
C ILE A 489 0.93 -2.55 -21.96
N PRO A 490 0.48 -2.77 -23.22
CA PRO A 490 1.18 -2.26 -24.39
C PRO A 490 1.24 -0.72 -24.42
N ILE A 491 0.22 -0.05 -23.90
CA ILE A 491 0.17 1.42 -23.84
C ILE A 491 1.16 1.93 -22.80
N ILE A 492 1.17 1.34 -21.60
CA ILE A 492 2.17 1.63 -20.56
C ILE A 492 3.58 1.43 -21.11
N ALA A 493 3.85 0.30 -21.79
CA ALA A 493 5.15 0.05 -22.42
C ALA A 493 5.49 1.06 -23.53
N ALA A 494 4.49 1.55 -24.26
CA ALA A 494 4.68 2.56 -25.27
C ALA A 494 4.97 3.96 -24.69
N SER A 495 4.47 4.29 -23.49
CA SER A 495 4.57 5.62 -22.88
C SER A 495 5.48 5.75 -21.66
N MET A 496 6.07 4.67 -21.19
CA MET A 496 7.09 4.72 -20.13
C MET A 496 8.44 5.24 -20.64
N SER A 497 9.17 5.94 -19.79
CA SER A 497 10.50 6.49 -20.08
C SER A 497 11.47 6.21 -18.95
N GLN A 498 12.15 5.07 -19.04
CA GLN A 498 13.04 4.56 -17.99
C GLN A 498 14.45 4.29 -18.54
N SER A 499 15.42 4.22 -17.64
CA SER A 499 16.83 3.92 -17.97
C SER A 499 17.00 2.64 -18.80
N TRP A 500 16.15 1.64 -18.58
CA TRP A 500 16.18 0.33 -19.23
C TRP A 500 15.20 0.19 -20.39
N TRP A 501 14.24 1.11 -20.54
CA TRP A 501 13.24 1.07 -21.61
C TRP A 501 12.61 2.44 -21.86
N VAL A 502 12.64 2.88 -23.12
CA VAL A 502 11.95 4.10 -23.55
C VAL A 502 10.95 3.77 -24.67
N GLY A 503 9.67 3.91 -24.36
CA GLY A 503 8.57 3.63 -25.28
C GLY A 503 8.46 4.64 -26.44
N TRP A 504 7.83 4.24 -27.53
CA TRP A 504 7.75 5.08 -28.75
C TRP A 504 6.84 6.31 -28.59
N ILE A 505 5.86 6.30 -27.67
CA ILE A 505 5.07 7.48 -27.30
C ILE A 505 5.95 8.41 -26.44
N ALA A 506 6.67 7.87 -25.45
CA ALA A 506 7.56 8.65 -24.61
C ALA A 506 8.60 9.43 -25.42
N ARG A 507 9.20 8.79 -26.45
CA ARG A 507 10.17 9.44 -27.37
C ARG A 507 9.62 10.62 -28.16
N LYS A 508 8.30 10.70 -28.36
CA LYS A 508 7.67 11.83 -29.09
C LYS A 508 7.55 13.09 -28.24
N ILE A 509 7.67 12.98 -26.92
CA ILE A 509 7.68 14.14 -26.02
C ILE A 509 9.05 14.79 -26.15
N THR A 510 9.07 15.98 -26.76
CA THR A 510 10.30 16.70 -27.13
C THR A 510 11.14 17.05 -25.90
N ALA A 511 12.47 17.05 -26.06
CA ALA A 511 13.48 17.29 -25.01
C ALA A 511 13.57 16.20 -23.91
N GLY A 512 13.86 14.94 -24.28
CA GLY A 512 14.42 13.95 -23.34
C GLY A 512 13.56 12.73 -23.02
N SER A 513 12.45 12.51 -23.74
CA SER A 513 11.41 11.49 -23.48
C SER A 513 10.69 11.64 -22.14
N GLY A 514 9.37 11.85 -22.18
CA GLY A 514 8.54 12.03 -20.99
C GLY A 514 7.82 10.75 -20.60
N ASP A 515 7.79 10.44 -19.30
CA ASP A 515 7.01 9.32 -18.79
C ASP A 515 5.55 9.73 -18.56
N VAL A 516 4.64 9.14 -19.33
CA VAL A 516 3.18 9.35 -19.19
C VAL A 516 2.46 8.00 -19.13
N ALA A 517 3.15 6.98 -18.63
CA ALA A 517 2.66 5.61 -18.57
C ALA A 517 1.45 5.44 -17.66
N PHE A 518 1.45 6.12 -16.52
CA PHE A 518 0.33 6.05 -15.58
C PHE A 518 -0.95 6.62 -16.19
N GLU A 519 -0.92 7.84 -16.71
CA GLU A 519 -2.11 8.56 -17.20
C GLU A 519 -2.74 7.86 -18.39
N LEU A 520 -1.93 7.49 -19.38
CA LEU A 520 -2.42 6.81 -20.58
C LEU A 520 -2.83 5.37 -20.28
N GLY A 521 -2.04 4.66 -19.46
CA GLY A 521 -2.35 3.30 -19.02
C GLY A 521 -3.67 3.24 -18.25
N ALA A 522 -3.82 4.08 -17.21
CA ALA A 522 -5.01 4.12 -16.37
C ALA A 522 -6.25 4.52 -17.18
N THR A 523 -6.11 5.45 -18.13
CA THR A 523 -7.20 5.89 -19.00
C THR A 523 -7.67 4.75 -19.91
N VAL A 524 -6.75 4.05 -20.58
CA VAL A 524 -7.09 2.91 -21.45
C VAL A 524 -7.71 1.77 -20.64
N VAL A 525 -7.13 1.47 -19.47
CA VAL A 525 -7.68 0.45 -18.56
C VAL A 525 -9.09 0.83 -18.13
N ALA A 526 -9.36 2.09 -17.77
CA ALA A 526 -10.69 2.56 -17.40
C ALA A 526 -11.70 2.41 -18.54
N LEU A 527 -11.32 2.86 -19.75
CA LEU A 527 -12.17 2.83 -20.94
C LEU A 527 -12.52 1.42 -21.37
N VAL A 528 -11.62 0.45 -21.20
CA VAL A 528 -11.86 -0.96 -21.54
C VAL A 528 -12.58 -1.69 -20.41
N TYR A 529 -12.19 -1.46 -19.15
CA TYR A 529 -12.77 -2.14 -17.99
C TYR A 529 -14.28 -1.88 -17.89
N LEU A 530 -14.71 -0.63 -18.10
CA LEU A 530 -16.10 -0.22 -17.95
C LEU A 530 -17.10 -1.04 -18.81
N PRO A 531 -16.99 -1.09 -20.16
CA PRO A 531 -17.89 -1.88 -20.98
C PRO A 531 -17.74 -3.38 -20.77
N VAL A 532 -16.51 -3.88 -20.59
CA VAL A 532 -16.29 -5.33 -20.40
C VAL A 532 -16.87 -5.80 -19.07
N ARG A 533 -16.75 -5.00 -18.00
CA ARG A 533 -17.35 -5.31 -16.70
C ARG A 533 -18.87 -5.30 -16.75
N TYR A 534 -19.47 -4.37 -17.50
CA TYR A 534 -20.92 -4.37 -17.74
C TYR A 534 -21.37 -5.67 -18.43
N LEU A 535 -20.66 -6.11 -19.47
CA LEU A 535 -20.96 -7.35 -20.19
C LEU A 535 -20.74 -8.59 -19.30
N GLU A 536 -19.63 -8.64 -18.55
CA GLU A 536 -19.33 -9.74 -17.62
C GLU A 536 -20.47 -9.91 -16.61
N ARG A 537 -20.94 -8.83 -15.98
CA ARG A 537 -22.07 -8.89 -15.05
C ARG A 537 -23.36 -9.33 -15.73
N LYS A 538 -23.64 -8.82 -16.94
CA LYS A 538 -24.85 -9.16 -17.70
C LYS A 538 -24.94 -10.65 -18.03
N TYR A 539 -23.82 -11.27 -18.42
CA TYR A 539 -23.82 -12.68 -18.87
C TYR A 539 -23.52 -13.68 -17.75
N THR A 540 -22.77 -13.30 -16.72
CA THR A 540 -22.37 -14.22 -15.64
C THR A 540 -23.17 -14.04 -14.35
N GLY A 541 -23.86 -12.91 -14.21
CA GLY A 541 -24.55 -12.52 -12.98
C GLY A 541 -23.63 -12.17 -11.81
N ARG A 542 -22.30 -12.01 -12.03
CA ARG A 542 -21.29 -11.83 -10.98
C ARG A 542 -20.38 -10.62 -11.21
#